data_AF-A0A7Y2IEE9-F1
#
_entry.id   AF-A0A7Y2IEE9-F1
#
_cell.length_a   1.000
_cell.length_b   1.000
_cell.length_c   1.000
_cell.angle_alpha   90.00
_cell.angle_beta   90.00
_cell.angle_gamma   90.00
#
_symmetry.space_group_name_H-M   'P 1'
#
loop_
_entity.id
_entity.type
_entity.pdbx_description
1 polymer ?
#
loop_
_entity_poly.entity_id
_entity_poly.type
_entity_poly.pdbx_seq_one_letter_code
_entity_poly.pdbx_strand_id
1 'polypeptide(L)'
;MFFSVDKRVPRALTSLLPALVLTGCFYGEGSGPTPLAGTPAPPPDPIPEGFCDVINFEDVCGPFDFVGGGNEPGFEGGVSLIIDNPDMSGLNATEKVVQMQKFRAESGKTFGGSTLQLPQGFDFSEGEAFTMLVWASRDVPINFKLEGLGQERVANQSGSSSWEELCFDFTGTAAGGAPVTGITFIFDVNELGDAAVNPDDWTFYYDEITQVESCGDGGGPGPGPATLGPVDFEVDGQGEAFAWTVFENDDNPPLLVIDNPDASGANTSARVAQFTARQAGQPFAGFVTQDLPTFTLDASNAIVRIKVWKSVISNVGIKFEDAATGSTGEILVPNTVVDQWEELEFDFSGVIGDPNNTDITGLVIFPDFDARAADNVVYLDDITFNAVDSGGGGPGAGITPDFVLFGT
;
A
#
# COMPACT_ATOMS: atom_id res chain seq x y z
N MET A 1 26.06 56.45 -50.01
CA MET A 1 24.68 56.69 -50.47
C MET A 1 24.30 55.50 -51.34
N PHE A 2 23.20 54.83 -51.00
CA PHE A 2 22.77 53.49 -51.42
C PHE A 2 22.92 53.16 -52.90
N PHE A 3 23.32 51.91 -53.21
CA PHE A 3 22.64 51.09 -54.21
C PHE A 3 22.75 49.60 -53.86
N SER A 4 21.58 48.96 -53.98
CA SER A 4 21.26 47.55 -53.82
C SER A 4 22.04 46.64 -54.78
N VAL A 5 22.46 45.46 -54.30
CA VAL A 5 22.73 44.30 -55.16
C VAL A 5 22.21 43.05 -54.46
N ASP A 6 21.09 42.55 -54.98
CA ASP A 6 20.65 41.16 -54.88
C ASP A 6 21.77 40.20 -55.28
N LYS A 7 22.06 39.21 -54.43
CA LYS A 7 22.68 37.96 -54.85
C LYS A 7 21.90 36.77 -54.31
N ARG A 8 21.11 36.18 -55.21
CA ARG A 8 20.68 34.79 -55.12
C ARG A 8 21.89 33.86 -55.19
N VAL A 9 21.98 32.89 -54.28
CA VAL A 9 22.76 31.65 -54.41
C VAL A 9 21.91 30.52 -53.78
N PRO A 10 21.94 29.28 -54.32
CA PRO A 10 20.77 28.42 -54.40
C PRO A 10 20.71 27.29 -53.36
N ARG A 11 19.50 26.71 -53.27
CA ARG A 11 19.11 25.34 -52.86
C ARG A 11 20.22 24.42 -52.33
N ALA A 12 20.06 24.04 -51.07
CA ALA A 12 20.19 22.64 -50.61
C ALA A 12 19.19 22.44 -49.47
N LEU A 13 17.93 22.17 -49.83
CA LEU A 13 16.93 21.68 -48.88
C LEU A 13 17.15 20.17 -48.77
N THR A 14 17.88 19.74 -47.75
CA THR A 14 18.04 18.33 -47.43
C THR A 14 16.72 17.86 -46.81
N SER A 15 15.78 17.43 -47.64
CA SER A 15 14.61 16.69 -47.20
C SER A 15 15.08 15.30 -46.74
N LEU A 16 15.28 15.11 -45.44
CA LEU A 16 15.18 13.78 -44.86
C LEU A 16 13.69 13.40 -44.86
N LEU A 17 13.27 12.67 -45.90
CA LEU A 17 12.15 11.76 -45.76
C LEU A 17 12.60 10.68 -44.76
N PRO A 18 11.89 10.44 -43.65
CA PRO A 18 11.97 9.12 -43.04
C PRO A 18 11.37 8.15 -44.04
N ALA A 19 12.20 7.22 -44.51
CA ALA A 19 11.71 6.06 -45.24
C ALA A 19 10.80 5.29 -44.29
N LEU A 20 9.49 5.39 -44.52
CA LEU A 20 8.51 4.47 -43.97
C LEU A 20 8.83 3.10 -44.57
N VAL A 21 9.67 2.34 -43.87
CA VAL A 21 9.83 0.91 -44.15
C VAL A 21 8.53 0.28 -43.71
N LEU A 22 7.65 0.05 -44.69
CA LEU A 22 6.50 -0.82 -44.53
C LEU A 22 7.05 -2.25 -44.43
N THR A 23 7.53 -2.63 -43.25
CA THR A 23 7.88 -4.01 -42.94
C THR A 23 6.57 -4.76 -42.85
N GLY A 24 6.23 -5.45 -43.93
CA GLY A 24 5.14 -6.41 -43.95
C GLY A 24 5.34 -7.45 -42.86
N CYS A 25 4.24 -7.79 -42.22
CA CYS A 25 4.08 -8.82 -41.20
C CYS A 25 4.95 -10.04 -41.51
N PHE A 26 6.03 -10.21 -40.75
CA PHE A 26 6.63 -11.51 -40.52
C PHE A 26 6.82 -11.64 -39.01
N TYR A 27 6.25 -12.72 -38.50
CA TYR A 27 6.27 -13.18 -37.12
C TYR A 27 7.67 -13.05 -36.49
N GLY A 28 7.66 -12.73 -35.19
CA GLY A 28 8.80 -12.38 -34.38
C GLY A 28 9.95 -13.38 -34.39
N GLU A 29 11.11 -12.88 -33.98
CA GLU A 29 12.36 -13.61 -33.76
C GLU A 29 12.28 -14.52 -32.52
N GLY A 30 11.22 -15.34 -32.42
CA GLY A 30 11.16 -16.44 -31.47
C GLY A 30 12.11 -17.54 -31.92
N SER A 31 12.78 -18.18 -30.96
CA SER A 31 13.68 -19.35 -31.11
C SER A 31 12.95 -20.64 -31.56
N GLY A 32 11.87 -20.50 -32.32
CA GLY A 32 11.06 -21.60 -32.84
C GLY A 32 11.82 -22.48 -33.83
N PRO A 33 11.37 -23.73 -34.02
CA PRO A 33 11.99 -24.65 -34.97
C PRO A 33 11.97 -24.06 -36.38
N THR A 34 13.08 -24.24 -37.10
CA THR A 34 13.24 -23.75 -38.47
C THR A 34 12.07 -24.25 -39.34
N PRO A 35 11.30 -23.37 -40.03
CA PRO A 35 10.14 -23.79 -40.79
C PRO A 35 10.50 -24.83 -41.86
N LEU A 36 9.80 -25.96 -41.89
CA LEU A 36 9.92 -26.93 -42.98
C LEU A 36 9.19 -26.40 -44.21
N ALA A 37 9.91 -26.23 -45.32
CA ALA A 37 9.34 -25.71 -46.55
C ALA A 37 8.19 -26.61 -47.05
N GLY A 38 6.99 -26.03 -47.16
CA GLY A 38 5.79 -26.71 -47.65
C GLY A 38 4.91 -27.37 -46.58
N THR A 39 5.24 -27.24 -45.29
CA THR A 39 4.31 -27.59 -44.21
C THR A 39 3.54 -26.35 -43.74
N PRO A 40 2.21 -26.43 -43.57
CA PRO A 40 1.46 -25.39 -42.86
C PRO A 40 2.09 -25.15 -41.49
N ALA A 41 2.13 -23.90 -41.04
CA ALA A 41 2.47 -23.61 -39.65
C ALA A 41 1.49 -24.38 -38.74
N PRO A 42 1.96 -24.92 -37.60
CA PRO A 42 1.05 -25.40 -36.58
C PRO A 42 0.02 -24.31 -36.28
N PRO A 43 -1.25 -24.66 -36.04
CA PRO A 43 -2.19 -23.67 -35.52
C PRO A 43 -1.59 -23.10 -34.22
N PRO A 44 -1.74 -21.79 -33.96
CA PRO A 44 -1.35 -21.22 -32.69
C PRO A 44 -2.05 -21.99 -31.56
N ASP A 45 -1.36 -22.12 -30.43
CA ASP A 45 -1.95 -22.76 -29.26
C ASP A 45 -3.22 -22.00 -28.84
N PRO A 46 -4.27 -22.72 -28.40
CA PRO A 46 -5.48 -22.05 -27.96
C PRO A 46 -5.19 -21.20 -26.71
N ILE A 47 -5.74 -19.98 -26.70
CA ILE A 47 -5.69 -19.10 -25.53
C ILE A 47 -6.45 -19.80 -24.38
N PRO A 48 -5.84 -19.96 -23.19
CA PRO A 48 -6.53 -20.55 -22.04
C PRO A 48 -7.81 -19.80 -21.69
N GLU A 49 -8.82 -20.52 -21.21
CA GLU A 49 -10.05 -19.90 -20.70
C GLU A 49 -9.72 -18.95 -19.55
N GLY A 50 -10.28 -17.74 -19.59
CA GLY A 50 -10.07 -16.68 -18.60
C GLY A 50 -8.75 -15.91 -18.70
N PHE A 51 -7.87 -16.25 -19.66
CA PHE A 51 -6.56 -15.58 -19.80
C PHE A 51 -6.65 -14.07 -20.07
N CYS A 52 -7.75 -13.60 -20.66
CA CYS A 52 -7.96 -12.20 -20.99
C CYS A 52 -9.09 -11.56 -20.18
N ASP A 53 -9.50 -12.19 -19.07
CA ASP A 53 -10.49 -11.60 -18.16
C ASP A 53 -9.87 -10.46 -17.33
N VAL A 54 -8.54 -10.49 -17.18
CA VAL A 54 -7.70 -9.44 -16.60
C VAL A 54 -7.09 -8.56 -17.70
N ILE A 55 -6.72 -7.32 -17.36
CA ILE A 55 -5.91 -6.48 -18.24
C ILE A 55 -4.43 -6.80 -17.97
N ASN A 56 -3.88 -7.73 -18.74
CA ASN A 56 -2.49 -8.24 -18.62
C ASN A 56 -1.56 -7.81 -19.77
N PHE A 57 -2.02 -6.91 -20.63
CA PHE A 57 -1.22 -6.34 -21.74
C PHE A 57 -0.67 -7.33 -22.77
N GLU A 58 -1.10 -8.59 -22.73
CA GLU A 58 -0.68 -9.61 -23.67
C GLU A 58 -1.25 -9.35 -25.06
N ASP A 59 -0.43 -9.53 -26.10
CA ASP A 59 -0.78 -9.23 -27.49
C ASP A 59 -2.07 -9.96 -27.94
N VAL A 60 -2.35 -11.11 -27.33
CA VAL A 60 -3.53 -11.95 -27.62
C VAL A 60 -4.82 -11.35 -27.03
N CYS A 61 -4.71 -10.56 -25.96
CA CYS A 61 -5.84 -10.05 -25.18
C CYS A 61 -6.32 -8.69 -25.66
N GLY A 62 -5.51 -7.95 -26.41
CA GLY A 62 -6.01 -6.84 -27.21
C GLY A 62 -4.94 -5.87 -27.68
N PRO A 63 -5.31 -4.94 -28.57
CA PRO A 63 -4.59 -3.70 -28.65
C PRO A 63 -4.96 -2.85 -27.43
N PHE A 64 -3.97 -2.51 -26.62
CA PHE A 64 -4.11 -1.56 -25.51
C PHE A 64 -3.54 -0.21 -25.97
N ASP A 65 -4.34 0.84 -25.84
CA ASP A 65 -3.98 2.18 -26.32
C ASP A 65 -3.83 3.15 -25.14
N PHE A 66 -2.60 3.59 -24.92
CA PHE A 66 -2.29 4.65 -23.97
C PHE A 66 -2.27 5.98 -24.70
N VAL A 67 -2.92 6.98 -24.11
CA VAL A 67 -2.93 8.34 -24.64
C VAL A 67 -2.59 9.36 -23.56
N GLY A 68 -2.03 10.46 -23.99
CA GLY A 68 -2.09 11.75 -23.32
C GLY A 68 -2.14 12.85 -24.37
N GLY A 69 -2.58 14.05 -23.97
CA GLY A 69 -3.00 15.10 -24.91
C GLY A 69 -2.14 15.22 -26.17
N GLY A 70 -2.72 14.91 -27.33
CA GLY A 70 -2.07 14.96 -28.64
C GLY A 70 -1.21 13.74 -28.97
N ASN A 71 -1.80 12.64 -29.45
CA ASN A 71 -1.20 11.45 -30.08
C ASN A 71 0.02 10.77 -29.43
N GLU A 72 0.53 11.25 -28.29
CA GLU A 72 1.60 10.65 -27.52
C GLU A 72 1.01 9.70 -26.45
N PRO A 73 1.72 8.65 -26.04
CA PRO A 73 1.20 7.66 -25.08
C PRO A 73 1.31 8.13 -23.62
N GLY A 74 1.12 9.43 -23.39
CA GLY A 74 1.13 10.05 -22.08
C GLY A 74 1.13 11.58 -22.12
N PHE A 75 1.11 12.20 -20.95
CA PHE A 75 0.97 13.65 -20.76
C PHE A 75 1.91 14.17 -19.66
N GLU A 76 2.23 15.46 -19.73
CA GLU A 76 3.01 16.19 -18.73
C GLU A 76 4.31 15.45 -18.33
N GLY A 77 5.02 14.90 -19.32
CA GLY A 77 6.27 14.18 -19.14
C GLY A 77 6.13 12.68 -18.83
N GLY A 78 4.92 12.19 -18.53
CA GLY A 78 4.67 10.75 -18.42
C GLY A 78 4.55 10.08 -19.78
N VAL A 79 5.08 8.87 -19.90
CA VAL A 79 5.03 8.04 -21.10
C VAL A 79 4.84 6.58 -20.66
N SER A 80 3.82 5.90 -21.19
CA SER A 80 3.58 4.47 -20.94
C SER A 80 3.75 3.67 -22.23
N LEU A 81 4.53 2.59 -22.18
CA LEU A 81 4.77 1.68 -23.31
C LEU A 81 4.62 0.23 -22.84
N ILE A 82 4.02 -0.61 -23.67
CA ILE A 82 3.98 -2.05 -23.42
C ILE A 82 5.29 -2.66 -23.91
N ILE A 83 5.98 -3.38 -23.04
CA ILE A 83 7.28 -3.99 -23.30
C ILE A 83 7.30 -5.45 -22.82
N ASP A 84 8.36 -6.19 -23.15
CA ASP A 84 8.62 -7.49 -22.52
C ASP A 84 8.89 -7.30 -21.02
N ASN A 85 8.31 -8.15 -20.19
CA ASN A 85 8.43 -8.11 -18.74
C ASN A 85 9.92 -8.25 -18.34
N PRO A 86 10.54 -7.20 -17.74
CA PRO A 86 11.95 -7.26 -17.36
C PRO A 86 12.20 -8.17 -16.15
N ASP A 87 11.16 -8.51 -15.39
CA ASP A 87 11.22 -9.36 -14.20
C ASP A 87 9.96 -10.25 -14.11
N MET A 88 10.04 -11.44 -14.69
CA MET A 88 8.97 -12.46 -14.65
C MET A 88 9.00 -13.32 -13.37
N SER A 89 9.52 -12.80 -12.27
CA SER A 89 9.60 -13.51 -10.99
C SER A 89 8.59 -12.99 -9.96
N GLY A 90 8.37 -13.77 -8.90
CA GLY A 90 7.45 -13.38 -7.83
C GLY A 90 5.99 -13.43 -8.28
N LEU A 91 5.25 -12.36 -7.99
CA LEU A 91 3.80 -12.26 -8.26
C LEU A 91 3.47 -12.15 -9.75
N ASN A 92 4.36 -11.57 -10.55
CA ASN A 92 4.11 -11.36 -11.98
C ASN A 92 4.99 -12.28 -12.84
N ALA A 93 4.36 -13.20 -13.57
CA ALA A 93 5.04 -14.16 -14.45
C ALA A 93 4.62 -14.03 -15.92
N THR A 94 3.88 -12.98 -16.29
CA THR A 94 3.43 -12.71 -17.67
C THR A 94 4.56 -12.19 -18.55
N GLU A 95 4.37 -12.27 -19.86
CA GLU A 95 5.40 -11.91 -20.84
C GLU A 95 5.44 -10.41 -21.11
N LYS A 96 4.31 -9.71 -20.97
CA LYS A 96 4.17 -8.27 -21.23
C LYS A 96 3.83 -7.50 -19.97
N VAL A 97 4.37 -6.29 -19.86
CA VAL A 97 4.02 -5.32 -18.82
C VAL A 97 3.97 -3.93 -19.41
N VAL A 98 3.38 -2.98 -18.69
CA VAL A 98 3.54 -1.56 -19.03
C VAL A 98 4.75 -0.99 -18.31
N GLN A 99 5.67 -0.40 -19.06
CA GLN A 99 6.69 0.50 -18.54
C GLN A 99 6.17 1.93 -18.55
N MET A 100 6.14 2.56 -17.38
CA MET A 100 5.92 3.99 -17.23
C MET A 100 7.24 4.71 -16.97
N GLN A 101 7.59 5.67 -17.80
CA GLN A 101 8.68 6.61 -17.54
C GLN A 101 8.16 8.02 -17.34
N LYS A 102 8.66 8.70 -16.30
CA LYS A 102 8.29 10.09 -16.00
C LYS A 102 9.45 11.04 -16.22
N PHE A 103 9.40 11.74 -17.34
CA PHE A 103 10.33 12.80 -17.71
C PHE A 103 9.92 14.14 -17.10
N ARG A 104 10.88 15.08 -17.06
CA ARG A 104 10.61 16.45 -16.66
C ARG A 104 9.65 17.10 -17.66
N ALA A 105 8.47 17.50 -17.20
CA ALA A 105 7.51 18.25 -18.01
C ALA A 105 8.04 19.66 -18.33
N GLU A 106 7.99 20.07 -19.60
CA GLU A 106 8.33 21.45 -19.99
C GLU A 106 7.42 22.50 -19.34
N SER A 107 6.18 22.11 -19.05
CA SER A 107 5.19 22.91 -18.34
C SER A 107 5.54 23.16 -16.86
N GLY A 108 6.44 22.36 -16.29
CA GLY A 108 6.77 22.35 -14.86
C GLY A 108 5.71 21.69 -13.97
N LYS A 109 4.68 21.06 -14.54
CA LYS A 109 3.67 20.31 -13.79
C LYS A 109 4.19 18.94 -13.36
N THR A 110 3.71 18.47 -12.21
CA THR A 110 4.19 17.23 -11.56
C THR A 110 3.32 16.01 -11.83
N PHE A 111 2.12 16.18 -12.39
CA PHE A 111 1.16 15.10 -12.62
C PHE A 111 1.38 14.36 -13.95
N GLY A 112 2.63 14.02 -14.29
CA GLY A 112 2.93 13.27 -15.51
C GLY A 112 2.41 11.83 -15.46
N GLY A 113 1.69 11.39 -16.50
CA GLY A 113 1.04 10.08 -16.52
C GLY A 113 0.54 9.67 -17.91
N SER A 114 -0.31 8.64 -17.96
CA SER A 114 -0.94 8.14 -19.19
C SER A 114 -2.37 7.66 -18.91
N THR A 115 -3.23 7.68 -19.93
CA THR A 115 -4.59 7.15 -19.85
C THR A 115 -4.75 5.94 -20.76
N LEU A 116 -5.03 4.77 -20.20
CA LEU A 116 -5.49 3.60 -20.95
C LEU A 116 -6.92 3.85 -21.44
N GLN A 117 -7.14 3.74 -22.75
CA GLN A 117 -8.45 3.96 -23.35
C GLN A 117 -9.35 2.71 -23.21
N LEU A 118 -10.59 2.93 -22.76
CA LEU A 118 -11.65 1.92 -22.68
C LEU A 118 -12.83 2.37 -23.54
N PRO A 119 -12.73 2.30 -24.88
CA PRO A 119 -13.70 2.93 -25.78
C PRO A 119 -15.12 2.37 -25.69
N GLN A 120 -15.27 1.13 -25.21
CA GLN A 120 -16.58 0.50 -24.98
C GLN A 120 -17.19 0.87 -23.62
N GLY A 121 -16.46 1.58 -22.77
CA GLY A 121 -16.80 1.76 -21.36
C GLY A 121 -16.38 0.57 -20.51
N PHE A 122 -16.29 0.79 -19.20
CA PHE A 122 -16.01 -0.24 -18.21
C PHE A 122 -17.31 -0.80 -17.61
N ASP A 123 -17.38 -2.12 -17.38
CA ASP A 123 -18.49 -2.78 -16.70
C ASP A 123 -18.20 -2.89 -15.19
N PHE A 124 -19.16 -2.54 -14.35
CA PHE A 124 -19.04 -2.59 -12.89
C PHE A 124 -19.71 -3.82 -12.28
N SER A 125 -20.07 -4.81 -13.10
CA SER A 125 -20.82 -5.99 -12.65
C SER A 125 -20.03 -6.93 -11.73
N GLU A 126 -18.69 -6.89 -11.77
CA GLU A 126 -17.79 -7.73 -10.96
C GLU A 126 -17.26 -7.02 -9.71
N GLY A 127 -17.60 -5.74 -9.52
CA GLY A 127 -17.21 -4.97 -8.35
C GLY A 127 -16.85 -3.53 -8.66
N GLU A 128 -16.51 -2.77 -7.62
CA GLU A 128 -16.06 -1.38 -7.73
C GLU A 128 -14.62 -1.22 -7.21
N ALA A 129 -13.88 -2.30 -7.00
CA ALA A 129 -12.47 -2.25 -6.61
C ALA A 129 -11.57 -2.85 -7.70
N PHE A 130 -10.31 -2.43 -7.71
CA PHE A 130 -9.32 -2.85 -8.70
C PHE A 130 -8.02 -3.21 -8.02
N THR A 131 -7.46 -4.38 -8.31
CA THR A 131 -6.05 -4.66 -8.02
C THR A 131 -5.17 -4.41 -9.24
N MET A 132 -3.89 -4.15 -9.02
CA MET A 132 -2.87 -3.97 -10.05
C MET A 132 -1.52 -4.38 -9.49
N LEU A 133 -0.76 -5.20 -10.21
CA LEU A 133 0.62 -5.47 -9.86
C LEU A 133 1.49 -4.28 -10.26
N VAL A 134 2.34 -3.81 -9.35
CA VAL A 134 3.25 -2.68 -9.57
C VAL A 134 4.65 -3.03 -9.09
N TRP A 135 5.65 -2.69 -9.90
CA TRP A 135 7.07 -2.80 -9.57
C TRP A 135 7.69 -1.40 -9.57
N ALA A 136 8.40 -1.06 -8.50
CA ALA A 136 9.20 0.15 -8.42
C ALA A 136 10.48 -0.06 -7.58
N SER A 137 11.51 0.72 -7.91
CA SER A 137 12.82 0.70 -7.24
C SER A 137 12.88 1.53 -5.96
N ARG A 138 11.84 2.33 -5.71
CA ARG A 138 11.70 3.25 -4.56
C ARG A 138 10.24 3.43 -4.20
N ASP A 139 10.01 3.91 -2.98
CA ASP A 139 8.67 4.31 -2.55
C ASP A 139 8.09 5.35 -3.53
N VAL A 140 6.88 5.07 -4.01
CA VAL A 140 6.20 5.93 -4.98
C VAL A 140 4.68 5.83 -4.84
N PRO A 141 3.96 6.96 -4.77
CA PRO A 141 2.51 6.97 -4.87
C PRO A 141 2.05 6.87 -6.34
N ILE A 142 0.99 6.13 -6.57
CA ILE A 142 0.35 5.86 -7.85
C ILE A 142 -1.09 6.30 -7.75
N ASN A 143 -1.45 7.38 -8.43
CA ASN A 143 -2.84 7.77 -8.59
C ASN A 143 -3.46 6.93 -9.71
N PHE A 144 -4.50 6.20 -9.37
CA PHE A 144 -5.38 5.48 -10.28
C PHE A 144 -6.70 6.24 -10.38
N LYS A 145 -7.09 6.63 -11.58
CA LYS A 145 -8.28 7.46 -11.82
C LYS A 145 -9.16 6.85 -12.88
N LEU A 146 -10.44 6.68 -12.54
CA LEU A 146 -11.48 6.27 -13.48
C LEU A 146 -12.03 7.50 -14.21
N GLU A 147 -11.72 7.61 -15.51
CA GLU A 147 -12.13 8.74 -16.35
C GLU A 147 -13.64 8.70 -16.61
N GLY A 148 -14.37 9.59 -15.94
CA GLY A 148 -15.84 9.66 -15.97
C GLY A 148 -16.48 9.86 -14.60
N LEU A 149 -15.78 9.44 -13.53
CA LEU A 149 -16.26 9.57 -12.14
C LEU A 149 -15.74 10.83 -11.43
N GLY A 150 -14.65 11.43 -11.92
CA GLY A 150 -14.03 12.59 -11.28
C GLY A 150 -13.41 12.29 -9.90
N GLN A 151 -13.16 11.01 -9.63
CA GLN A 151 -12.56 10.49 -8.41
C GLN A 151 -11.24 9.79 -8.77
N GLU A 152 -10.25 9.91 -7.89
CA GLU A 152 -9.00 9.15 -7.94
C GLU A 152 -8.80 8.37 -6.64
N ARG A 153 -8.05 7.29 -6.73
CA ARG A 153 -7.52 6.53 -5.60
C ARG A 153 -6.02 6.50 -5.73
N VAL A 154 -5.34 6.40 -4.60
CA VAL A 154 -3.88 6.37 -4.61
C VAL A 154 -3.44 5.11 -3.91
N ALA A 155 -2.48 4.40 -4.51
CA ALA A 155 -1.73 3.32 -3.90
C ALA A 155 -0.19 3.59 -3.95
N ASN A 156 0.67 2.86 -3.25
CA ASN A 156 2.03 3.21 -2.82
C ASN A 156 2.82 1.93 -3.01
N GLN A 157 3.66 1.90 -4.01
CA GLN A 157 4.63 0.82 -4.09
C GLN A 157 5.74 1.14 -3.07
N SER A 158 6.16 0.19 -2.23
CA SER A 158 7.08 0.41 -1.10
C SER A 158 8.55 0.74 -1.46
N GLY A 159 8.92 0.56 -2.72
CA GLY A 159 10.27 0.57 -3.24
C GLY A 159 11.03 -0.74 -3.13
N SER A 160 10.34 -1.85 -2.86
CA SER A 160 10.94 -3.18 -2.65
C SER A 160 11.78 -3.70 -3.82
N SER A 161 11.74 -3.06 -5.00
CA SER A 161 12.33 -3.58 -6.24
C SER A 161 11.78 -4.97 -6.59
N SER A 162 10.50 -5.18 -6.28
CA SER A 162 9.74 -6.39 -6.55
C SER A 162 8.28 -6.05 -6.88
N TRP A 163 7.56 -7.01 -7.43
CA TRP A 163 6.13 -6.86 -7.72
C TRP A 163 5.32 -6.86 -6.42
N GLU A 164 4.46 -5.86 -6.28
CA GLU A 164 3.47 -5.73 -5.21
C GLU A 164 2.07 -5.61 -5.82
N GLU A 165 1.10 -6.29 -5.24
CA GLU A 165 -0.31 -6.08 -5.58
C GLU A 165 -0.85 -4.88 -4.82
N LEU A 166 -1.25 -3.85 -5.55
CA LEU A 166 -1.86 -2.64 -5.02
C LEU A 166 -3.36 -2.70 -5.25
N CYS A 167 -4.15 -2.11 -4.34
CA CYS A 167 -5.59 -2.06 -4.50
C CYS A 167 -6.17 -0.64 -4.47
N PHE A 168 -7.17 -0.40 -5.32
CA PHE A 168 -7.85 0.86 -5.51
C PHE A 168 -9.36 0.68 -5.35
N ASP A 169 -9.88 1.02 -4.16
CA ASP A 169 -11.28 0.81 -3.81
C ASP A 169 -12.18 1.98 -4.23
N PHE A 170 -13.04 1.77 -5.23
CA PHE A 170 -14.06 2.73 -5.66
C PHE A 170 -15.46 2.37 -5.16
N THR A 171 -15.61 1.45 -4.19
CA THR A 171 -16.91 1.01 -3.66
C THR A 171 -17.80 2.17 -3.22
N GLY A 172 -19.04 2.16 -3.73
CA GLY A 172 -20.04 3.18 -3.48
C GLY A 172 -19.91 4.42 -4.37
N THR A 173 -18.99 4.44 -5.34
CA THR A 173 -18.78 5.59 -6.22
C THR A 173 -19.34 5.42 -7.63
N ALA A 174 -19.64 4.19 -8.07
CA ALA A 174 -20.16 3.97 -9.42
C ALA A 174 -21.68 4.27 -9.56
N ALA A 175 -22.37 4.59 -8.46
CA ALA A 175 -23.79 4.90 -8.47
C ALA A 175 -24.13 6.25 -9.15
N GLY A 176 -24.34 6.22 -10.47
CA GLY A 176 -24.96 7.31 -11.25
C GLY A 176 -24.01 8.22 -12.05
N GLY A 177 -22.77 7.78 -12.30
CA GLY A 177 -21.75 8.51 -13.07
C GLY A 177 -21.87 8.38 -14.61
N ALA A 178 -21.08 9.20 -15.32
CA ALA A 178 -20.84 9.04 -16.75
C ALA A 178 -20.09 7.71 -17.04
N PRO A 179 -20.20 7.12 -18.26
CA PRO A 179 -19.46 5.90 -18.57
C PRO A 179 -17.97 6.09 -18.35
N VAL A 180 -17.33 5.12 -17.68
CA VAL A 180 -15.88 5.14 -17.49
C VAL A 180 -15.21 4.69 -18.77
N THR A 181 -14.58 5.61 -19.51
CA THR A 181 -13.99 5.34 -20.83
C THR A 181 -12.46 5.33 -20.82
N GLY A 182 -11.86 5.29 -19.64
CA GLY A 182 -10.43 5.14 -19.49
C GLY A 182 -9.98 5.06 -18.04
N ILE A 183 -8.75 4.60 -17.87
CA ILE A 183 -8.05 4.54 -16.59
C ILE A 183 -6.79 5.39 -16.72
N THR A 184 -6.65 6.39 -15.87
CA THR A 184 -5.46 7.25 -15.83
C THR A 184 -4.56 6.84 -14.69
N PHE A 185 -3.27 6.68 -15.01
CA PHE A 185 -2.20 6.35 -14.07
C PHE A 185 -1.24 7.53 -13.97
N ILE A 186 -0.96 8.00 -12.76
CA ILE A 186 0.04 9.04 -12.49
C ILE A 186 0.94 8.55 -11.36
N PHE A 187 2.22 8.40 -11.65
CA PHE A 187 3.23 8.05 -10.65
C PHE A 187 3.84 9.33 -10.08
N ASP A 188 3.96 9.39 -8.76
CA ASP A 188 4.60 10.47 -8.01
C ASP A 188 3.99 11.86 -8.25
N VAL A 189 2.68 12.00 -8.07
CA VAL A 189 1.89 13.18 -8.51
C VAL A 189 2.43 14.54 -8.04
N ASN A 190 3.19 14.58 -6.94
CA ASN A 190 3.72 15.80 -6.34
C ASN A 190 5.14 16.15 -6.78
N GLU A 191 5.83 15.26 -7.49
CA GLU A 191 7.22 15.45 -7.90
C GLU A 191 7.37 15.59 -9.42
N LEU A 192 8.36 16.38 -9.84
CA LEU A 192 8.65 16.58 -11.25
C LEU A 192 9.59 15.48 -11.75
N GLY A 193 9.19 14.80 -12.83
CA GLY A 193 9.96 13.69 -13.39
C GLY A 193 11.40 14.02 -13.75
N ASP A 194 12.26 13.00 -13.77
CA ASP A 194 13.67 13.14 -14.17
C ASP A 194 14.24 11.89 -14.86
N ALA A 195 13.40 11.10 -15.55
CA ALA A 195 13.83 9.86 -16.23
C ALA A 195 14.98 10.04 -17.25
N ALA A 196 15.20 11.25 -17.78
CA ALA A 196 16.31 11.52 -18.68
C ALA A 196 17.69 11.52 -17.99
N VAL A 197 17.72 11.77 -16.67
CA VAL A 197 18.94 11.88 -15.87
C VAL A 197 19.05 10.71 -14.89
N ASN A 198 17.93 10.32 -14.29
CA ASN A 198 17.85 9.25 -13.29
C ASN A 198 16.74 8.25 -13.68
N PRO A 199 16.97 7.41 -14.71
CA PRO A 199 15.93 6.50 -15.19
C PRO A 199 15.53 5.45 -14.15
N ASP A 200 16.43 5.05 -13.25
CA ASP A 200 16.16 4.00 -12.27
C ASP A 200 15.08 4.41 -11.24
N ASP A 201 15.08 5.67 -10.80
CA ASP A 201 14.07 6.21 -9.86
C ASP A 201 12.78 6.69 -10.56
N TRP A 202 12.75 6.72 -11.89
CA TRP A 202 11.64 7.29 -12.68
C TRP A 202 11.14 6.35 -13.77
N THR A 203 11.45 5.06 -13.63
CA THR A 203 10.88 3.98 -14.42
C THR A 203 10.12 3.05 -13.48
N PHE A 204 8.85 2.83 -13.78
CA PHE A 204 7.94 2.00 -13.02
C PHE A 204 7.31 0.96 -13.95
N TYR A 205 6.90 -0.18 -13.41
CA TYR A 205 6.16 -1.17 -14.19
C TYR A 205 4.83 -1.48 -13.53
N TYR A 206 3.80 -1.74 -14.34
CA TYR A 206 2.52 -2.22 -13.85
C TYR A 206 1.87 -3.21 -14.82
N ASP A 207 1.06 -4.09 -14.26
CA ASP A 207 0.42 -5.20 -14.97
C ASP A 207 -0.79 -5.76 -14.19
N GLU A 208 -1.47 -6.76 -14.77
CA GLU A 208 -2.47 -7.60 -14.10
C GLU A 208 -3.58 -6.79 -13.42
N ILE A 209 -4.16 -5.82 -14.13
CA ILE A 209 -5.25 -5.01 -13.57
C ILE A 209 -6.51 -5.87 -13.55
N THR A 210 -7.00 -6.13 -12.35
CA THR A 210 -8.12 -7.03 -12.09
C THR A 210 -9.23 -6.30 -11.37
N GLN A 211 -10.48 -6.47 -11.82
CA GLN A 211 -11.65 -6.01 -11.08
C GLN A 211 -11.98 -7.00 -9.96
N VAL A 212 -12.23 -6.49 -8.76
CA VAL A 212 -12.54 -7.30 -7.58
C VAL A 212 -13.75 -6.72 -6.85
N GLU A 213 -14.48 -7.58 -6.12
CA GLU A 213 -15.67 -7.18 -5.35
C GLU A 213 -15.34 -6.11 -4.30
N SER A 214 -14.19 -6.25 -3.65
CA SER A 214 -13.58 -5.29 -2.73
C SER A 214 -12.07 -5.55 -2.65
N CYS A 215 -11.31 -4.62 -2.08
CA CYS A 215 -9.87 -4.81 -1.84
C CYS A 215 -9.52 -5.91 -0.83
N GLY A 216 -10.51 -6.59 -0.25
CA GLY A 216 -10.32 -7.48 0.88
C GLY A 216 -9.63 -6.81 2.08
N ASP A 217 -9.36 -7.57 3.12
CA ASP A 217 -8.59 -7.11 4.29
C ASP A 217 -7.06 -7.20 4.07
N GLY A 218 -6.57 -7.26 2.81
CA GLY A 218 -5.19 -7.70 2.52
C GLY A 218 -4.49 -7.17 1.25
N GLY A 219 -4.87 -6.01 0.69
CA GLY A 219 -4.14 -5.41 -0.44
C GLY A 219 -2.95 -4.53 -0.01
N GLY A 220 -1.78 -4.75 -0.61
CA GLY A 220 -0.51 -4.03 -0.38
C GLY A 220 -0.55 -2.53 -0.72
N PRO A 221 0.56 -1.81 -0.43
CA PRO A 221 0.50 -0.51 0.21
C PRO A 221 -0.08 0.55 -0.71
N GLY A 222 -0.76 1.51 -0.10
CA GLY A 222 -1.36 2.62 -0.78
C GLY A 222 -1.46 3.86 0.04
N PRO A 223 -1.15 5.09 -0.42
CA PRO A 223 -1.57 6.26 0.31
C PRO A 223 -3.04 6.52 -0.06
N GLY A 224 -3.87 5.49 0.09
CA GLY A 224 -5.12 5.70 0.78
C GLY A 224 -4.80 5.95 2.25
N PRO A 225 -5.79 6.32 3.09
CA PRO A 225 -5.57 6.28 4.53
C PRO A 225 -5.01 4.89 4.85
N ALA A 226 -3.85 4.82 5.49
CA ALA A 226 -3.27 3.53 5.83
C ALA A 226 -4.38 2.70 6.54
N THR A 227 -4.50 1.43 6.20
CA THR A 227 -5.57 0.62 6.76
C THR A 227 -5.16 0.21 8.17
N LEU A 228 -6.07 0.41 9.13
CA LEU A 228 -5.87 -0.05 10.50
C LEU A 228 -5.74 -1.58 10.45
N GLY A 229 -4.51 -2.06 10.60
CA GLY A 229 -4.15 -3.46 10.50
C GLY A 229 -3.49 -3.95 11.79
N PRO A 230 -3.12 -5.24 11.86
CA PRO A 230 -2.38 -5.74 13.00
C PRO A 230 -1.00 -5.06 13.08
N VAL A 231 -0.58 -4.70 14.29
CA VAL A 231 0.81 -4.30 14.57
C VAL A 231 1.55 -5.53 15.07
N ASP A 232 2.33 -6.14 14.18
CA ASP A 232 2.96 -7.46 14.33
C ASP A 232 4.50 -7.41 14.38
N PHE A 233 5.10 -6.23 14.14
CA PHE A 233 6.55 -6.02 14.19
C PHE A 233 7.38 -6.90 13.22
N GLU A 234 6.72 -7.54 12.27
CA GLU A 234 7.36 -8.41 11.29
C GLU A 234 8.08 -7.59 10.22
N VAL A 235 9.02 -8.22 9.52
CA VAL A 235 9.69 -7.57 8.39
C VAL A 235 8.64 -7.15 7.37
N ASP A 236 8.67 -5.87 6.99
CA ASP A 236 7.70 -5.23 6.08
C ASP A 236 6.25 -5.17 6.63
N GLY A 237 6.03 -5.52 7.90
CA GLY A 237 4.75 -5.43 8.63
C GLY A 237 4.56 -4.12 9.41
N GLN A 238 3.37 -3.90 9.98
CA GLN A 238 3.12 -2.70 10.79
C GLN A 238 3.84 -2.81 12.14
N GLY A 239 4.38 -1.69 12.61
CA GLY A 239 5.12 -1.63 13.89
C GLY A 239 6.63 -1.78 13.78
N GLU A 240 7.14 -2.41 12.71
CA GLU A 240 8.59 -2.56 12.50
C GLU A 240 9.26 -1.22 12.18
N ALA A 241 8.68 -0.48 11.23
CA ALA A 241 9.17 0.82 10.79
C ALA A 241 8.62 2.02 11.60
N PHE A 242 7.68 1.78 12.53
CA PHE A 242 7.07 2.85 13.32
C PHE A 242 8.07 3.50 14.28
N ALA A 243 7.97 4.80 14.46
CA ALA A 243 8.67 5.55 15.48
C ALA A 243 7.99 5.29 16.83
N TRP A 244 8.71 4.58 17.71
CA TRP A 244 8.30 4.31 19.08
C TRP A 244 9.06 5.19 20.07
N THR A 245 8.32 5.95 20.88
CA THR A 245 8.89 6.77 21.95
C THR A 245 8.57 6.16 23.31
N VAL A 246 9.61 5.77 24.06
CA VAL A 246 9.50 5.30 25.44
C VAL A 246 9.43 6.49 26.40
N PHE A 247 8.58 6.39 27.41
CA PHE A 247 8.38 7.42 28.42
C PHE A 247 8.31 6.85 29.84
N GLU A 248 8.61 7.71 30.82
CA GLU A 248 8.47 7.46 32.27
C GLU A 248 9.21 6.23 32.80
N ASN A 249 10.13 5.66 32.02
CA ASN A 249 10.84 4.43 32.31
C ASN A 249 12.27 4.67 32.83
N ASP A 250 12.46 5.71 33.66
CA ASP A 250 13.77 6.19 34.14
C ASP A 250 14.71 6.67 33.02
N ASP A 251 15.57 5.79 32.49
CA ASP A 251 16.51 6.11 31.40
C ASP A 251 15.86 6.11 30.01
N ASN A 252 14.59 5.73 29.91
CA ASN A 252 13.81 5.65 28.66
C ASN A 252 14.59 4.96 27.52
N PRO A 253 15.05 3.71 27.71
CA PRO A 253 15.72 2.99 26.64
C PRO A 253 14.73 2.81 25.48
N PRO A 254 15.16 2.89 24.20
CA PRO A 254 14.28 2.67 23.07
C PRO A 254 13.56 1.31 23.15
N LEU A 255 12.34 1.25 22.62
CA LEU A 255 11.69 -0.03 22.33
C LEU A 255 12.54 -0.77 21.29
N LEU A 256 12.78 -2.06 21.50
CA LEU A 256 13.56 -2.87 20.57
C LEU A 256 12.63 -3.81 19.81
N VAL A 257 12.79 -3.92 18.50
CA VAL A 257 12.15 -4.98 17.71
C VAL A 257 13.20 -6.05 17.41
N ILE A 258 13.04 -7.23 18.00
CA ILE A 258 14.05 -8.31 18.01
C ILE A 258 13.45 -9.62 17.49
N ASP A 259 14.30 -10.61 17.19
CA ASP A 259 13.86 -11.98 16.96
C ASP A 259 13.10 -12.51 18.18
N ASN A 260 11.98 -13.19 17.96
CA ASN A 260 11.14 -13.76 19.01
C ASN A 260 11.96 -14.77 19.84
N PRO A 261 12.25 -14.48 21.13
CA PRO A 261 13.09 -15.35 21.95
C PRO A 261 12.39 -16.65 22.35
N ASP A 262 11.07 -16.73 22.19
CA ASP A 262 10.23 -17.89 22.51
C ASP A 262 9.12 -18.02 21.46
N ALA A 263 9.50 -18.34 20.21
CA ALA A 263 8.56 -18.58 19.11
C ALA A 263 7.81 -19.92 19.30
N SER A 264 6.96 -19.99 20.32
CA SER A 264 6.18 -21.17 20.70
C SER A 264 4.83 -20.81 21.34
N GLY A 265 3.94 -21.79 21.45
CA GLY A 265 2.65 -21.59 22.11
C GLY A 265 1.73 -20.65 21.33
N ALA A 266 1.23 -19.61 21.99
CA ALA A 266 0.27 -18.66 21.41
C ALA A 266 0.91 -17.69 20.40
N ASN A 267 2.24 -17.53 20.42
CA ASN A 267 2.96 -16.70 19.49
C ASN A 267 4.12 -17.45 18.83
N THR A 268 4.03 -17.65 17.53
CA THR A 268 5.06 -18.32 16.71
C THR A 268 5.67 -17.38 15.68
N SER A 269 5.48 -16.07 15.85
CA SER A 269 6.05 -15.01 15.02
C SER A 269 7.59 -15.05 15.02
N ALA A 270 8.20 -14.44 14.02
CA ALA A 270 9.65 -14.36 13.92
C ALA A 270 10.21 -13.19 14.72
N ARG A 271 9.46 -12.08 14.87
CA ARG A 271 9.90 -10.87 15.57
C ARG A 271 8.88 -10.40 16.59
N VAL A 272 9.35 -9.68 17.60
CA VAL A 272 8.53 -9.12 18.69
C VAL A 272 9.09 -7.80 19.17
N ALA A 273 8.23 -6.97 19.78
CA ALA A 273 8.68 -5.81 20.53
C ALA A 273 9.17 -6.24 21.93
N GLN A 274 10.33 -5.74 22.34
CA GLN A 274 10.91 -5.90 23.67
C GLN A 274 10.93 -4.56 24.41
N PHE A 275 10.25 -4.53 25.55
CA PHE A 275 10.30 -3.44 26.52
C PHE A 275 10.96 -3.91 27.81
N THR A 276 11.98 -3.19 28.30
CA THR A 276 12.55 -3.44 29.64
C THR A 276 11.97 -2.44 30.62
N ALA A 277 10.98 -2.87 31.40
CA ALA A 277 10.37 -2.04 32.42
C ALA A 277 11.32 -1.89 33.62
N ARG A 278 11.84 -0.69 33.85
CA ARG A 278 12.86 -0.42 34.85
C ARG A 278 12.30 -0.49 36.26
N GLN A 279 13.08 -1.01 37.19
CA GLN A 279 12.78 -0.92 38.62
C GLN A 279 12.59 0.53 39.08
N ALA A 280 13.42 1.43 38.56
CA ALA A 280 13.39 2.86 38.90
C ALA A 280 12.37 3.66 38.07
N GLY A 281 11.79 3.07 37.02
CA GLY A 281 10.77 3.70 36.20
C GLY A 281 9.43 3.83 36.95
N GLN A 282 8.57 4.72 36.48
CA GLN A 282 7.22 4.84 37.02
C GLN A 282 6.43 3.54 36.82
N PRO A 283 5.42 3.27 37.68
CA PRO A 283 4.50 2.16 37.46
C PRO A 283 3.85 2.21 36.06
N PHE A 284 3.53 3.40 35.57
CA PHE A 284 2.93 3.66 34.25
C PHE A 284 3.97 3.93 33.15
N ALA A 285 5.19 3.42 33.28
CA ALA A 285 6.17 3.47 32.19
C ALA A 285 5.64 2.73 30.95
N GLY A 286 5.84 3.31 29.77
CA GLY A 286 5.27 2.78 28.54
C GLY A 286 5.94 3.33 27.29
N PHE A 287 5.29 3.10 26.16
CA PHE A 287 5.72 3.62 24.87
C PHE A 287 4.53 4.01 24.00
N VAL A 288 4.78 4.90 23.05
CA VAL A 288 3.78 5.44 22.13
C VAL A 288 4.31 5.50 20.71
N THR A 289 3.44 5.24 19.74
CA THR A 289 3.64 5.63 18.34
C THR A 289 2.52 6.58 17.91
N GLN A 290 2.83 7.45 16.95
CA GLN A 290 1.87 8.31 16.25
C GLN A 290 1.78 7.94 14.76
N ASP A 291 2.42 6.83 14.36
CA ASP A 291 2.53 6.40 12.96
C ASP A 291 1.44 5.39 12.59
N LEU A 292 0.51 5.11 13.51
CA LEU A 292 -0.68 4.37 13.16
C LEU A 292 -1.49 5.15 12.13
N PRO A 293 -2.17 4.45 11.21
CA PRO A 293 -3.17 5.10 10.41
C PRO A 293 -4.24 5.77 11.25
N THR A 294 -4.69 6.96 10.82
CA THR A 294 -5.76 7.65 11.53
C THR A 294 -7.06 6.86 11.43
N PHE A 295 -7.68 6.56 12.58
CA PHE A 295 -8.92 5.79 12.63
C PHE A 295 -9.90 6.32 13.67
N THR A 296 -11.14 5.85 13.61
CA THR A 296 -12.17 6.08 14.64
C THR A 296 -12.53 4.74 15.26
N LEU A 297 -12.67 4.70 16.59
CA LEU A 297 -13.19 3.52 17.25
C LEU A 297 -14.69 3.36 16.94
N ASP A 298 -15.05 2.21 16.39
CA ASP A 298 -16.41 1.82 16.12
C ASP A 298 -16.63 0.31 16.39
N ALA A 299 -17.83 -0.16 16.09
CA ALA A 299 -18.20 -1.54 16.38
C ALA A 299 -17.38 -2.59 15.59
N SER A 300 -16.63 -2.20 14.56
CA SER A 300 -15.79 -3.10 13.76
C SER A 300 -14.36 -3.27 14.30
N ASN A 301 -13.90 -2.39 15.20
CA ASN A 301 -12.49 -2.34 15.63
C ASN A 301 -12.28 -2.11 17.14
N ALA A 302 -13.35 -1.97 17.93
CA ALA A 302 -13.25 -1.60 19.34
C ALA A 302 -12.83 -2.73 20.31
N ILE A 303 -12.61 -3.96 19.83
CA ILE A 303 -12.03 -5.04 20.64
C ILE A 303 -10.56 -5.19 20.26
N VAL A 304 -9.67 -4.66 21.09
CA VAL A 304 -8.22 -4.67 20.85
C VAL A 304 -7.62 -5.87 21.56
N ARG A 305 -6.80 -6.68 20.85
CA ARG A 305 -6.04 -7.78 21.46
C ARG A 305 -4.56 -7.57 21.30
N ILE A 306 -3.76 -8.12 22.20
CA ILE A 306 -2.31 -8.08 22.16
C ILE A 306 -1.74 -9.35 22.78
N LYS A 307 -0.72 -9.94 22.17
CA LYS A 307 0.03 -11.04 22.76
C LYS A 307 1.14 -10.50 23.64
N VAL A 308 1.28 -11.06 24.83
CA VAL A 308 2.28 -10.66 25.81
C VAL A 308 3.01 -11.88 26.38
N TRP A 309 4.30 -11.71 26.63
CA TRP A 309 5.13 -12.64 27.37
C TRP A 309 5.90 -11.87 28.44
N LYS A 310 5.80 -12.31 29.70
CA LYS A 310 6.39 -11.63 30.87
C LYS A 310 6.76 -12.63 31.95
N SER A 311 7.75 -12.29 32.78
CA SER A 311 8.16 -13.09 33.94
C SER A 311 7.40 -12.78 35.23
N VAL A 312 6.44 -11.84 35.18
CA VAL A 312 5.63 -11.41 36.31
C VAL A 312 4.17 -11.20 35.89
N ILE A 313 3.26 -11.31 36.87
CA ILE A 313 1.86 -10.91 36.71
C ILE A 313 1.74 -9.43 37.07
N SER A 314 1.23 -8.62 36.15
CA SER A 314 0.88 -7.22 36.37
C SER A 314 -0.24 -6.82 35.40
N ASN A 315 -0.76 -5.61 35.56
CA ASN A 315 -1.58 -5.01 34.50
C ASN A 315 -0.73 -4.69 33.25
N VAL A 316 -1.30 -4.93 32.08
CA VAL A 316 -0.92 -4.34 30.80
C VAL A 316 -1.98 -3.29 30.47
N GLY A 317 -1.58 -2.13 29.98
CA GLY A 317 -2.48 -1.05 29.63
C GLY A 317 -2.44 -0.71 28.14
N ILE A 318 -3.60 -0.42 27.55
CA ILE A 318 -3.72 0.20 26.22
C ILE A 318 -4.50 1.49 26.35
N LYS A 319 -4.05 2.52 25.65
CA LYS A 319 -4.70 3.82 25.54
C LYS A 319 -4.55 4.35 24.12
N PHE A 320 -5.57 5.07 23.64
CA PHE A 320 -5.52 5.83 22.40
C PHE A 320 -5.43 7.32 22.64
N GLU A 321 -4.80 8.03 21.70
CA GLU A 321 -4.70 9.49 21.69
C GLU A 321 -5.09 10.06 20.32
N ASP A 322 -5.84 11.16 20.32
CA ASP A 322 -6.02 11.97 19.12
C ASP A 322 -4.79 12.86 18.83
N ALA A 323 -4.80 13.57 17.71
CA ALA A 323 -3.70 14.47 17.33
C ALA A 323 -3.48 15.64 18.31
N ALA A 324 -4.44 15.95 19.18
CA ALA A 324 -4.35 16.94 20.24
C ALA A 324 -3.98 16.32 21.61
N THR A 325 -3.57 15.05 21.61
CA THR A 325 -3.28 14.19 22.78
C THR A 325 -4.48 14.03 23.72
N GLY A 326 -5.70 14.23 23.22
CA GLY A 326 -6.95 13.90 23.89
C GLY A 326 -7.13 12.39 24.01
N SER A 327 -7.74 11.92 25.10
CA SER A 327 -7.90 10.49 25.35
C SER A 327 -9.07 10.18 26.29
N THR A 328 -9.65 8.99 26.16
CA THR A 328 -10.60 8.42 27.13
C THR A 328 -9.95 7.66 28.28
N GLY A 329 -8.61 7.65 28.35
CA GLY A 329 -7.83 6.94 29.36
C GLY A 329 -7.49 5.51 28.96
N GLU A 330 -6.69 4.87 29.80
CA GLU A 330 -6.22 3.50 29.62
C GLU A 330 -7.22 2.45 30.11
N ILE A 331 -7.27 1.32 29.40
CA ILE A 331 -7.87 0.09 29.89
C ILE A 331 -6.74 -0.81 30.39
N LEU A 332 -6.86 -1.32 31.61
CA LEU A 332 -5.88 -2.19 32.25
C LEU A 332 -6.40 -3.63 32.31
N VAL A 333 -5.60 -4.58 31.82
CA VAL A 333 -5.90 -6.01 31.84
C VAL A 333 -4.68 -6.76 32.38
N PRO A 334 -4.81 -7.55 33.46
CA PRO A 334 -3.69 -8.32 33.96
C PRO A 334 -3.43 -9.56 33.11
N ASN A 335 -2.17 -9.87 32.84
CA ASN A 335 -1.81 -11.21 32.37
C ASN A 335 -2.10 -12.24 33.47
N THR A 336 -2.37 -13.48 33.08
CA THR A 336 -2.70 -14.58 34.01
C THR A 336 -1.61 -15.63 34.10
N VAL A 337 -0.67 -15.62 33.16
CA VAL A 337 0.46 -16.55 33.09
C VAL A 337 1.79 -15.81 33.03
N VAL A 338 2.87 -16.52 33.39
CA VAL A 338 4.25 -16.02 33.32
C VAL A 338 5.13 -16.97 32.52
N ASP A 339 6.19 -16.43 31.94
CA ASP A 339 7.19 -17.14 31.13
C ASP A 339 6.60 -17.97 29.98
N GLN A 340 5.47 -17.52 29.44
CA GLN A 340 4.82 -18.05 28.25
C GLN A 340 3.94 -16.97 27.60
N TRP A 341 3.64 -17.12 26.32
CA TRP A 341 2.75 -16.21 25.59
C TRP A 341 1.28 -16.36 26.01
N GLU A 342 0.60 -15.23 26.13
CA GLU A 342 -0.84 -15.11 26.36
C GLU A 342 -1.39 -13.96 25.52
N GLU A 343 -2.62 -14.09 25.02
CA GLU A 343 -3.35 -13.01 24.37
C GLU A 343 -4.27 -12.33 25.39
N LEU A 344 -4.18 -11.01 25.49
CA LEU A 344 -5.04 -10.17 26.34
C LEU A 344 -6.03 -9.40 25.46
N GLU A 345 -7.23 -9.16 25.98
CA GLU A 345 -8.32 -8.47 25.28
C GLU A 345 -8.75 -7.21 26.04
N PHE A 346 -8.86 -6.10 25.31
CA PHE A 346 -9.21 -4.77 25.80
C PHE A 346 -10.48 -4.29 25.07
N ASP A 347 -11.57 -4.13 25.82
CA ASP A 347 -12.88 -3.75 25.28
C ASP A 347 -13.10 -2.23 25.34
N PHE A 348 -12.90 -1.55 24.21
CA PHE A 348 -13.17 -0.12 24.03
C PHE A 348 -14.61 0.18 23.58
N SER A 349 -15.52 -0.80 23.52
CA SER A 349 -16.89 -0.58 23.04
C SER A 349 -17.66 0.46 23.86
N GLY A 350 -17.31 0.62 25.14
CA GLY A 350 -17.90 1.60 26.05
C GLY A 350 -17.56 3.06 25.73
N VAL A 351 -16.58 3.32 24.86
CA VAL A 351 -16.10 4.66 24.49
C VAL A 351 -16.24 4.97 23.00
N ILE A 352 -16.98 4.15 22.25
CA ILE A 352 -17.36 4.42 20.86
C ILE A 352 -18.18 5.71 20.78
N GLY A 353 -17.79 6.59 19.86
CA GLY A 353 -18.45 7.88 19.64
C GLY A 353 -18.04 8.98 20.60
N ASP A 354 -17.08 8.72 21.51
CA ASP A 354 -16.42 9.79 22.27
C ASP A 354 -15.56 10.65 21.31
N PRO A 355 -15.60 12.00 21.40
CA PRO A 355 -14.81 12.87 20.54
C PRO A 355 -13.28 12.64 20.60
N ASN A 356 -12.75 12.13 21.72
CA ASN A 356 -11.33 11.81 21.84
C ASN A 356 -10.96 10.46 21.18
N ASN A 357 -11.97 9.70 20.71
CA ASN A 357 -11.80 8.44 20.00
C ASN A 357 -12.26 8.53 18.53
N THR A 358 -12.42 9.76 18.04
CA THR A 358 -12.50 10.08 16.62
C THR A 358 -11.16 10.65 16.17
N ASP A 359 -10.70 10.30 14.97
CA ASP A 359 -9.40 10.74 14.44
C ASP A 359 -8.20 10.39 15.36
N ILE A 360 -8.21 9.18 15.92
CA ILE A 360 -7.11 8.63 16.72
C ILE A 360 -5.84 8.57 15.86
N THR A 361 -4.73 9.08 16.40
CA THR A 361 -3.40 9.01 15.76
C THR A 361 -2.40 8.24 16.60
N GLY A 362 -2.62 8.14 17.92
CA GLY A 362 -1.68 7.58 18.86
C GLY A 362 -2.14 6.25 19.47
N LEU A 363 -1.23 5.27 19.51
CA LEU A 363 -1.35 4.05 20.33
C LEU A 363 -0.31 4.09 21.43
N VAL A 364 -0.79 4.05 22.67
CA VAL A 364 0.01 4.03 23.89
C VAL A 364 -0.15 2.66 24.55
N ILE A 365 0.98 2.03 24.86
CA ILE A 365 1.02 0.74 25.54
C ILE A 365 1.82 0.89 26.83
N PHE A 366 1.26 0.33 27.91
CA PHE A 366 1.88 0.23 29.22
C PHE A 366 2.16 -1.24 29.53
N PRO A 367 3.38 -1.75 29.24
CA PRO A 367 3.63 -3.18 29.27
C PRO A 367 3.62 -3.80 30.67
N ASP A 368 3.86 -2.99 31.71
CA ASP A 368 4.02 -3.44 33.11
C ASP A 368 3.53 -2.36 34.08
N PHE A 369 2.21 -2.19 34.16
CA PHE A 369 1.54 -1.14 34.94
C PHE A 369 1.48 -1.48 36.43
N ASP A 370 2.64 -1.57 37.09
CA ASP A 370 2.76 -1.83 38.52
C ASP A 370 4.12 -1.33 39.06
N ALA A 371 4.20 -1.14 40.38
CA ALA A 371 5.48 -0.90 41.04
C ALA A 371 6.35 -2.17 41.01
N ARG A 372 7.63 -2.02 40.65
CA ARG A 372 8.52 -3.16 40.35
C ARG A 372 9.57 -3.37 41.43
N ALA A 373 9.89 -4.63 41.71
CA ALA A 373 10.96 -5.00 42.65
C ALA A 373 12.34 -5.17 41.97
N ALA A 374 12.36 -5.27 40.64
CA ALA A 374 13.52 -5.37 39.78
C ALA A 374 13.12 -4.95 38.35
N ASP A 375 14.09 -4.86 37.44
CA ASP A 375 13.79 -4.69 36.02
C ASP A 375 13.04 -5.93 35.49
N ASN A 376 11.96 -5.71 34.75
CA ASN A 376 11.17 -6.76 34.11
C ASN A 376 11.30 -6.63 32.59
N VAL A 377 11.63 -7.73 31.91
CA VAL A 377 11.61 -7.78 30.44
C VAL A 377 10.23 -8.25 30.00
N VAL A 378 9.65 -7.53 29.05
CA VAL A 378 8.32 -7.75 28.50
C VAL A 378 8.45 -7.86 27.00
N TYR A 379 7.89 -8.93 26.42
CA TYR A 379 7.73 -9.04 24.98
C TYR A 379 6.25 -8.86 24.62
N LEU A 380 6.00 -8.11 23.55
CA LEU A 380 4.65 -7.85 23.03
C LEU A 380 4.62 -8.09 21.54
N ASP A 381 3.48 -8.53 21.04
CA ASP A 381 3.29 -8.82 19.63
C ASP A 381 1.80 -8.87 19.23
N ASP A 382 1.51 -8.95 17.94
CA ASP A 382 0.18 -9.19 17.36
C ASP A 382 -0.92 -8.30 17.96
N ILE A 383 -0.76 -6.97 17.88
CA ILE A 383 -1.82 -6.05 18.31
C ILE A 383 -2.88 -6.00 17.23
N THR A 384 -4.08 -6.50 17.52
CA THR A 384 -5.19 -6.60 16.54
C THR A 384 -6.40 -5.78 16.96
N PHE A 385 -7.17 -5.30 15.98
CA PHE A 385 -8.39 -4.54 16.16
C PHE A 385 -9.57 -5.34 15.61
N ASN A 386 -10.57 -5.63 16.45
CA ASN A 386 -11.60 -6.61 16.15
C ASN A 386 -13.00 -6.03 16.39
N ALA A 387 -13.99 -6.62 15.73
CA ALA A 387 -15.38 -6.24 15.89
C ALA A 387 -15.90 -6.58 17.29
N VAL A 388 -16.81 -5.75 17.79
CA VAL A 388 -17.63 -6.06 18.95
C VAL A 388 -18.56 -7.20 18.58
N ASP A 389 -18.51 -8.30 19.34
CA ASP A 389 -19.35 -9.46 19.09
C ASP A 389 -20.84 -9.07 19.08
N SER A 390 -21.52 -9.30 17.96
CA SER A 390 -22.98 -9.07 17.82
C SER A 390 -23.85 -10.12 18.52
N GLY A 391 -23.25 -10.96 19.37
CA GLY A 391 -23.87 -12.12 20.00
C GLY A 391 -24.72 -11.77 21.22
N GLY A 392 -26.05 -11.77 21.05
CA GLY A 392 -27.00 -11.75 22.15
C GLY A 392 -26.82 -12.94 23.11
N GLY A 393 -26.27 -12.67 24.29
CA GLY A 393 -26.26 -13.54 25.46
C GLY A 393 -26.26 -12.69 26.73
N GLY A 394 -27.31 -12.82 27.56
CA GLY A 394 -27.53 -12.02 28.77
C GLY A 394 -26.43 -12.12 29.84
N PRO A 395 -26.57 -11.35 30.94
CA PRO A 395 -25.48 -10.61 31.57
C PRO A 395 -24.50 -11.53 32.32
N GLY A 396 -23.28 -11.63 31.80
CA GLY A 396 -22.10 -11.94 32.59
C GLY A 396 -21.59 -10.64 33.20
N ALA A 397 -21.63 -10.56 34.53
CA ALA A 397 -21.25 -9.43 35.37
C ALA A 397 -20.26 -8.45 34.73
N GLY A 398 -20.76 -7.27 34.34
CA GLY A 398 -19.93 -6.11 34.04
C GLY A 398 -19.09 -5.80 35.27
N ILE A 399 -17.79 -6.03 35.14
CA ILE A 399 -16.80 -5.32 35.94
C ILE A 399 -16.61 -4.03 35.17
N THR A 400 -17.32 -2.97 35.55
CA THR A 400 -16.92 -1.62 35.17
C THR A 400 -15.49 -1.45 35.67
N PRO A 401 -14.48 -1.25 34.81
CA PRO A 401 -13.20 -0.79 35.28
C PRO A 401 -13.43 0.59 35.88
N ASP A 402 -13.01 0.77 37.12
CA ASP A 402 -12.98 2.07 37.77
C ASP A 402 -11.93 2.90 37.03
N PHE A 403 -12.37 3.79 36.14
CA PHE A 403 -11.50 4.71 35.42
C PHE A 403 -10.82 5.62 36.45
N VAL A 404 -9.60 5.29 36.87
CA VAL A 404 -8.77 6.20 37.66
C VAL A 404 -8.08 7.14 36.69
N LEU A 405 -8.74 8.26 36.38
CA LEU A 405 -8.17 9.35 35.62
C LEU A 405 -7.06 10.01 36.45
N PHE A 406 -5.79 9.68 36.21
CA PHE A 406 -4.67 10.45 36.77
C PHE A 406 -4.44 11.70 35.92
N GLY A 407 -5.17 12.78 36.23
CA GLY A 407 -4.89 14.12 35.68
C GLY A 407 -3.78 14.82 36.47
N THR A 408 -2.66 15.10 35.81
CA THR A 408 -2.20 16.42 35.30
C THR A 408 -0.74 16.34 34.89
#